data_AF-Q1IB38-F1
#
_entry.id   AF-Q1IB38-F1
#
_cell.length_a   1.000
_cell.length_b   1.000
_cell.length_c   1.000
_cell.angle_alpha   90.00
_cell.angle_beta   90.00
_cell.angle_gamma   90.00
#
_symmetry.space_group_name_H-M   'P 1'
#
loop_
_entity.id
_entity.type
_entity.pdbx_description
1 polymer ?
#
loop_
_entity_poly.entity_id
_entity_poly.type
_entity_poly.pdbx_seq_one_letter_code
_entity_poly.pdbx_strand_id
1 'polypeptide(L)'
;MLDQYYYSKADELEALAIDKQVSVSRLAAWCSDFLIDMHGQQRVSTPNAIALAEVKDHLVAIGRVGVNNVGKAQRDDALVTLWQIHDMERAADRVLAAYARAAIGCFAGDKEWAGSQADSETPIYYHFLNLVDLGMDVLDAFYLFLKAKLVGS
;
A
#
# COMPACT_ATOMS: atom_id res chain seq x y z
N MET A 1 5.71 -0.19 15.87
CA MET A 1 4.55 -0.95 16.38
C MET A 1 3.36 -0.05 16.22
N LEU A 2 2.30 -0.48 15.51
CA LEU A 2 1.06 0.28 15.44
C LEU A 2 0.44 0.34 16.83
N ASP A 3 -0.07 1.48 17.23
CA ASP A 3 -0.78 1.63 18.49
C ASP A 3 -2.25 1.22 18.33
N GLN A 4 -2.96 1.10 19.45
CA GLN A 4 -4.37 0.69 19.49
C GLN A 4 -5.28 1.64 18.71
N TYR A 5 -4.87 2.90 18.52
CA TYR A 5 -5.61 3.85 17.71
C TYR A 5 -5.65 3.42 16.24
N TYR A 6 -4.51 3.06 15.64
CA TYR A 6 -4.50 2.62 14.25
C TYR A 6 -5.11 1.23 14.02
N TYR A 7 -5.09 0.36 15.03
CA TYR A 7 -5.89 -0.88 14.99
C TYR A 7 -7.37 -0.56 14.80
N SER A 8 -7.94 0.29 15.65
CA SER A 8 -9.36 0.67 15.52
C SER A 8 -9.66 1.40 14.20
N LYS A 9 -8.69 2.13 13.63
CA LYS A 9 -8.83 2.77 12.32
C LYS A 9 -8.84 1.76 11.18
N ALA A 10 -7.99 0.73 11.24
CA ALA A 10 -8.02 -0.36 10.26
C ALA A 10 -9.36 -1.10 10.33
N ASP A 11 -9.82 -1.48 11.52
CA ASP A 11 -11.12 -2.17 11.72
C ASP A 11 -12.29 -1.34 11.16
N GLU A 12 -12.30 -0.02 11.38
CA GLU A 12 -13.32 0.88 10.86
C GLU A 12 -13.36 0.86 9.31
N LEU A 13 -12.20 1.00 8.67
CA LEU A 13 -12.10 1.01 7.21
C LEU A 13 -12.44 -0.36 6.62
N GLU A 14 -12.12 -1.45 7.32
CA GLU A 14 -12.44 -2.80 6.90
C GLU A 14 -13.93 -3.08 6.93
N ALA A 15 -14.60 -2.70 8.02
CA ALA A 15 -16.07 -2.78 8.11
C ALA A 15 -16.74 -2.00 6.97
N LEU A 16 -16.23 -0.81 6.65
CA LEU A 16 -16.72 -0.01 5.52
C LEU A 16 -16.45 -0.70 4.17
N ALA A 17 -15.25 -1.25 3.96
CA ALA A 17 -14.92 -1.97 2.73
C ALA A 17 -15.79 -3.22 2.53
N ILE A 18 -16.11 -3.95 3.62
CA ILE A 18 -17.04 -5.08 3.63
C ILE A 18 -18.44 -4.64 3.21
N ASP A 19 -18.99 -3.63 3.89
CA ASP A 19 -20.34 -3.12 3.62
C ASP A 19 -20.49 -2.67 2.16
N LYS A 20 -19.45 -2.04 1.63
CA LYS A 20 -19.38 -1.55 0.24
C LYS A 20 -18.97 -2.61 -0.78
N GLN A 21 -18.71 -3.85 -0.35
CA GLN A 21 -18.24 -4.94 -1.22
C GLN A 21 -17.03 -4.56 -2.08
N VAL A 22 -16.10 -3.79 -1.51
CA VAL A 22 -14.87 -3.37 -2.21
C VAL A 22 -13.93 -4.56 -2.33
N SER A 23 -13.50 -4.86 -3.55
CA SER A 23 -12.54 -5.95 -3.79
C SER A 23 -11.14 -5.58 -3.32
N VAL A 24 -10.34 -6.60 -2.97
CA VAL A 24 -8.91 -6.45 -2.61
C VAL A 24 -8.14 -5.76 -3.73
N SER A 25 -8.36 -6.15 -4.98
CA SER A 25 -7.77 -5.47 -6.13
C SER A 25 -8.11 -3.98 -6.22
N ARG A 26 -9.34 -3.59 -5.85
CA ARG A 26 -9.72 -2.17 -5.83
C ARG A 26 -9.06 -1.43 -4.67
N LEU A 27 -8.99 -2.06 -3.51
CA LEU A 27 -8.28 -1.54 -2.34
C LEU A 27 -6.79 -1.34 -2.65
N ALA A 28 -6.13 -2.34 -3.24
CA ALA A 28 -4.73 -2.28 -3.64
C ALA A 28 -4.48 -1.16 -4.67
N ALA A 29 -5.39 -0.95 -5.61
CA ALA A 29 -5.32 0.17 -6.55
C ALA A 29 -5.41 1.53 -5.84
N TRP A 30 -6.33 1.70 -4.88
CA TRP A 30 -6.40 2.92 -4.07
C TRP A 30 -5.15 3.13 -3.20
N CYS A 31 -4.60 2.06 -2.62
CA CYS A 31 -3.35 2.16 -1.88
C CYS A 31 -2.19 2.57 -2.79
N SER A 32 -2.17 2.09 -4.05
CA SER A 32 -1.20 2.53 -5.04
C SER A 32 -1.37 4.02 -5.39
N ASP A 33 -2.61 4.48 -5.62
CA ASP A 33 -2.92 5.89 -5.87
C ASP A 33 -2.41 6.78 -4.72
N PHE A 34 -2.61 6.37 -3.47
CA PHE A 34 -2.13 7.09 -2.30
C PHE A 34 -0.61 7.23 -2.28
N LEU A 35 0.13 6.15 -2.58
CA LEU A 35 1.59 6.18 -2.62
C LEU A 35 2.11 7.06 -3.77
N ILE A 36 1.46 7.03 -4.93
CA ILE A 36 1.77 7.90 -6.06
C ILE A 36 1.57 9.38 -5.67
N ASP A 37 0.47 9.69 -4.98
CA ASP A 37 0.18 11.04 -4.49
C ASP A 37 1.23 11.50 -3.47
N MET A 38 1.68 10.62 -2.57
CA MET A 38 2.77 10.92 -1.63
C MET A 38 4.07 11.29 -2.35
N HIS A 39 4.44 10.52 -3.39
CA HIS A 39 5.58 10.85 -4.23
C HIS A 39 5.39 12.21 -4.91
N GLY A 40 4.24 12.47 -5.51
CA GLY A 40 3.94 13.73 -6.21
C GLY A 40 3.99 14.96 -5.30
N GLN A 41 3.60 14.80 -4.04
CA GLN A 41 3.66 15.83 -2.99
C GLN A 41 5.04 15.95 -2.32
N GLN A 42 6.06 15.22 -2.79
CA GLN A 42 7.41 15.19 -2.21
C GLN A 42 7.43 14.78 -0.72
N ARG A 43 6.47 13.94 -0.30
CA ARG A 43 6.43 13.39 1.08
C ARG A 43 7.43 12.26 1.31
N VAL A 44 8.03 11.75 0.23
CA VAL A 44 9.11 10.75 0.29
C VAL A 44 10.42 11.46 -0.02
N SER A 45 11.18 11.81 1.02
CA SER A 45 12.47 12.49 0.89
C SER A 45 13.60 11.46 0.88
N THR A 46 14.35 11.41 -0.21
CA THR A 46 15.44 10.44 -0.44
C THR A 46 16.51 11.04 -1.35
N PRO A 47 17.82 10.78 -1.10
CA PRO A 47 18.89 11.09 -2.04
C PRO A 47 18.93 10.15 -3.25
N ASN A 48 18.31 8.96 -3.18
CA ASN A 48 18.30 7.98 -4.28
C ASN A 48 17.05 8.19 -5.18
N ALA A 49 17.09 9.26 -5.97
CA ALA A 49 16.00 9.63 -6.87
C ALA A 49 15.69 8.57 -7.95
N ILE A 50 16.68 7.76 -8.33
CA ILE A 50 16.51 6.71 -9.34
C ILE A 50 15.64 5.60 -8.79
N ALA A 51 15.98 5.05 -7.63
CA ALA A 51 15.18 4.01 -6.99
C ALA A 51 13.78 4.52 -6.58
N LEU A 52 13.66 5.78 -6.18
CA LEU A 52 12.37 6.40 -5.92
C LEU A 52 11.47 6.44 -7.17
N ALA A 53 12.04 6.77 -8.34
CA ALA A 53 11.31 6.78 -9.60
C ALA A 53 10.89 5.36 -10.01
N GLU A 54 11.76 4.37 -9.82
CA GLU A 54 11.49 2.97 -10.12
C GLU A 54 10.32 2.42 -9.29
N VAL A 55 10.28 2.71 -7.98
CA VAL A 55 9.13 2.34 -7.13
C VAL A 55 7.83 2.95 -7.65
N LYS A 56 7.86 4.23 -8.06
CA LYS A 56 6.67 4.91 -8.61
C LYS A 56 6.21 4.29 -9.93
N ASP A 57 7.11 3.94 -10.83
CA ASP A 57 6.74 3.37 -12.13
C ASP A 57 6.00 2.02 -11.95
N HIS A 58 6.44 1.20 -11.00
CA HIS A 58 5.73 -0.02 -10.62
C HIS A 58 4.34 0.26 -10.02
N LEU A 59 4.20 1.27 -9.17
CA LEU A 59 2.91 1.69 -8.61
C LEU A 59 1.94 2.16 -9.71
N VAL A 60 2.42 2.97 -10.66
CA VAL A 60 1.61 3.47 -11.79
C VAL A 60 1.07 2.32 -12.65
N ALA A 61 1.86 1.26 -12.84
CA ALA A 61 1.42 0.07 -13.54
C ALA A 61 0.21 -0.59 -12.84
N ILE A 62 0.20 -0.67 -11.50
CA ILE A 62 -0.98 -1.14 -10.75
C ILE A 62 -2.13 -0.16 -10.84
N GLY A 63 -1.91 1.13 -10.57
CA GLY A 63 -2.99 2.12 -10.44
C GLY A 63 -3.83 2.25 -11.72
N ARG A 64 -3.21 2.08 -12.90
CA ARG A 64 -3.88 2.23 -14.20
C ARG A 64 -4.80 1.08 -14.58
N VAL A 65 -4.40 -0.16 -14.30
CA VAL A 65 -5.15 -1.35 -14.78
C VAL A 65 -5.70 -2.20 -13.64
N GLY A 66 -5.29 -1.97 -12.39
CA GLY A 66 -5.58 -2.83 -11.26
C GLY A 66 -4.65 -4.07 -11.24
N VAL A 67 -4.29 -4.54 -10.04
CA VAL A 67 -3.30 -5.61 -9.86
C VAL A 67 -3.64 -6.89 -10.64
N ASN A 68 -4.92 -7.23 -10.78
CA ASN A 68 -5.38 -8.40 -11.52
C ASN A 68 -5.15 -8.34 -13.04
N ASN A 69 -5.03 -7.14 -13.60
CA ASN A 69 -4.79 -6.94 -15.03
C ASN A 69 -3.29 -6.76 -15.35
N VAL A 70 -2.45 -6.68 -14.33
CA VAL A 70 -1.00 -6.81 -14.48
C VAL A 70 -0.66 -8.29 -14.64
N GLY A 71 0.01 -8.65 -15.73
CA GLY A 71 0.37 -10.04 -16.01
C GLY A 71 1.25 -10.61 -14.88
N LYS A 72 1.08 -11.91 -14.56
CA LYS A 72 1.82 -12.55 -13.46
C LYS A 72 3.33 -12.28 -13.52
N ALA A 73 3.94 -12.43 -14.69
CA ALA A 73 5.38 -12.18 -14.87
C ALA A 73 5.79 -10.74 -14.54
N GLN A 74 4.96 -9.75 -14.89
CA GLN A 74 5.22 -8.35 -14.56
C GLN A 74 5.06 -8.07 -13.06
N ARG A 75 4.11 -8.74 -12.38
CA ARG A 75 3.97 -8.64 -10.93
C ARG A 75 5.15 -9.27 -10.19
N ASP A 76 5.57 -10.45 -10.63
CA ASP A 76 6.70 -11.17 -10.04
C ASP A 76 8.00 -10.35 -10.20
N ASP A 77 8.23 -9.77 -11.39
CA ASP A 77 9.36 -8.86 -11.66
C ASP A 77 9.33 -7.62 -10.77
N ALA A 78 8.17 -6.93 -10.70
CA ALA A 78 8.00 -5.77 -9.83
C ALA A 78 8.27 -6.09 -8.35
N LEU A 79 7.77 -7.24 -7.87
CA LEU A 79 8.02 -7.69 -6.49
C LEU A 79 9.51 -7.92 -6.22
N VAL A 80 10.23 -8.55 -7.16
CA VAL A 80 11.67 -8.77 -7.04
C VAL A 80 12.40 -7.44 -6.93
N THR A 81 12.14 -6.51 -7.84
CA THR A 81 12.78 -5.19 -7.85
C THR A 81 12.49 -4.40 -6.57
N LEU A 82 11.23 -4.36 -6.14
CA LEU A 82 10.84 -3.62 -4.93
C LEU A 82 11.47 -4.21 -3.66
N TRP A 83 11.58 -5.54 -3.54
CA TRP A 83 12.29 -6.17 -2.44
C TRP A 83 13.79 -5.85 -2.47
N GLN A 84 14.42 -5.84 -3.64
CA GLN A 84 15.83 -5.44 -3.78
C GLN A 84 16.05 -4.00 -3.31
N ILE A 85 15.21 -3.07 -3.75
CA ILE A 85 15.27 -1.67 -3.29
C ILE A 85 15.08 -1.59 -1.78
N HIS A 86 14.08 -2.29 -1.23
CA HIS A 86 13.86 -2.33 0.22
C HIS A 86 15.11 -2.81 0.98
N ASP A 87 15.68 -3.95 0.58
CA ASP A 87 16.79 -4.57 1.29
C ASP A 87 18.09 -3.76 1.17
N MET A 88 18.37 -3.19 -0.01
CA MET A 88 19.54 -2.35 -0.25
C MET A 88 19.47 -1.04 0.54
N GLU A 89 18.29 -0.43 0.62
CA GLU A 89 18.13 0.90 1.22
C GLU A 89 17.81 0.85 2.72
N ARG A 90 17.45 -0.32 3.28
CA ARG A 90 17.04 -0.45 4.69
C ARG A 90 18.00 0.19 5.70
N ALA A 91 19.29 0.17 5.43
CA ALA A 91 20.32 0.78 6.29
C ALA A 91 20.68 2.22 5.89
N ALA A 92 20.65 2.53 4.60
CA ALA A 92 21.12 3.81 4.03
C ALA A 92 20.02 4.86 3.96
N ASP A 93 18.81 4.46 3.58
CA ASP A 93 17.63 5.30 3.44
C ASP A 93 16.36 4.54 3.87
N ARG A 94 16.04 4.71 5.15
CA ARG A 94 14.86 4.05 5.75
C ARG A 94 13.55 4.52 5.15
N VAL A 95 13.48 5.76 4.67
CA VAL A 95 12.26 6.33 4.10
C VAL A 95 11.98 5.67 2.75
N LEU A 96 12.99 5.58 1.88
CA LEU A 96 12.87 4.87 0.62
C LEU A 96 12.60 3.38 0.82
N ALA A 97 13.28 2.73 1.77
CA ALA A 97 13.04 1.33 2.09
C ALA A 97 11.61 1.07 2.59
N ALA A 98 11.08 1.95 3.43
CA ALA A 98 9.69 1.86 3.90
C ALA A 98 8.69 2.13 2.77
N TYR A 99 8.99 3.09 1.89
CA TYR A 99 8.16 3.37 0.72
C TYR A 99 8.11 2.20 -0.27
N ALA A 100 9.25 1.55 -0.53
CA ALA A 100 9.32 0.33 -1.32
C ALA A 100 8.50 -0.80 -0.68
N ARG A 101 8.60 -0.98 0.65
CA ARG A 101 7.81 -1.96 1.41
C ARG A 101 6.30 -1.68 1.33
N ALA A 102 5.89 -0.43 1.40
CA ALA A 102 4.50 -0.04 1.21
C ALA A 102 4.01 -0.37 -0.20
N ALA A 103 4.84 -0.12 -1.22
CA ALA A 103 4.53 -0.46 -2.61
C ALA A 103 4.36 -1.97 -2.82
N ILE A 104 5.18 -2.82 -2.18
CA ILE A 104 5.04 -4.29 -2.20
C ILE A 104 3.65 -4.72 -1.74
N GLY A 105 3.10 -4.07 -0.71
CA GLY A 105 1.75 -4.33 -0.21
C GLY A 105 0.65 -4.17 -1.27
N CYS A 106 0.86 -3.31 -2.28
CA CYS A 106 -0.09 -3.12 -3.39
C CYS A 106 -0.08 -4.25 -4.42
N PHE A 107 0.92 -5.14 -4.38
CA PHE A 107 1.02 -6.31 -5.27
C PHE A 107 0.49 -7.60 -4.64
N ALA A 108 -0.04 -7.55 -3.41
CA ALA A 108 -0.78 -8.67 -2.83
C ALA A 108 -2.05 -8.90 -3.67
N GLY A 109 -1.98 -9.84 -4.61
CA GLY A 109 -3.11 -10.18 -5.47
C GLY A 109 -4.29 -10.77 -4.69
N ASP A 110 -5.42 -10.96 -5.38
CA ASP A 110 -6.62 -11.61 -4.84
C ASP A 110 -6.33 -13.09 -4.48
N LYS A 111 -5.68 -13.35 -3.34
CA LYS A 111 -6.01 -14.57 -2.59
C LYS A 111 -7.41 -14.32 -2.05
N GLU A 112 -8.35 -15.18 -2.43
CA GLU A 112 -9.76 -15.07 -2.07
C GLU A 112 -9.93 -14.60 -0.63
N TRP A 113 -10.47 -13.39 -0.50
CA TRP A 113 -11.00 -12.92 0.76
C TRP A 113 -12.29 -13.70 0.99
N ALA A 114 -12.16 -14.89 1.57
CA ALA A 114 -13.29 -15.60 2.11
C ALA A 114 -13.76 -14.80 3.32
N GLY A 115 -14.71 -13.88 3.12
CA GLY A 115 -15.37 -13.08 4.17
C GLY A 115 -16.07 -13.91 5.27
N SER A 116 -15.76 -15.20 5.39
CA SER A 116 -16.22 -16.14 6.40
C SER A 116 -15.10 -16.66 7.34
N GLN A 117 -13.83 -16.30 7.13
CA GLN A 117 -12.76 -16.67 8.07
C GLN A 117 -12.34 -15.45 8.88
N ALA A 118 -12.83 -15.40 10.13
CA ALA A 118 -12.55 -14.36 11.12
C ALA A 118 -11.05 -14.16 11.47
N ASP A 119 -10.15 -14.97 10.90
CA ASP A 119 -8.71 -14.98 11.18
C ASP A 119 -7.83 -14.69 9.95
N SER A 120 -8.38 -14.34 8.78
CA SER A 120 -7.53 -13.85 7.67
C SER A 120 -7.07 -12.43 7.98
N GLU A 121 -5.79 -12.24 8.32
CA GLU A 121 -5.20 -10.91 8.53
C GLU A 121 -5.57 -9.97 7.37
N THR A 122 -6.25 -8.90 7.73
CA THR A 122 -6.97 -8.04 6.80
C THR A 122 -6.00 -7.16 6.00
N PRO A 123 -6.27 -6.92 4.70
CA PRO A 123 -5.32 -6.20 3.85
C PRO A 123 -5.08 -4.76 4.30
N ILE A 124 -6.08 -4.09 4.90
CA ILE A 124 -5.96 -2.70 5.33
C ILE A 124 -4.98 -2.57 6.50
N TYR A 125 -5.09 -3.41 7.52
CA TYR A 125 -4.12 -3.45 8.61
C TYR A 125 -2.67 -3.62 8.13
N TYR A 126 -2.43 -4.50 7.14
CA TYR A 126 -1.09 -4.64 6.56
C TYR A 126 -0.60 -3.38 5.85
N HIS A 127 -1.49 -2.60 5.22
CA HIS A 127 -1.11 -1.32 4.65
C HIS A 127 -0.69 -0.32 5.74
N PHE A 128 -1.41 -0.25 6.87
CA PHE A 128 -0.96 0.53 8.03
C PHE A 128 0.42 0.07 8.53
N LEU A 129 0.65 -1.25 8.61
CA LEU A 129 1.94 -1.79 9.04
C LEU A 129 3.08 -1.42 8.12
N ASN A 130 2.85 -1.39 6.81
CA ASN A 130 3.89 -1.04 5.85
C ASN A 130 4.15 0.47 5.77
N LEU A 131 3.19 1.29 6.20
CA LEU A 131 3.30 2.76 6.23
C LEU A 131 3.86 3.30 7.56
N VAL A 132 3.90 2.50 8.63
CA VAL A 132 4.26 2.98 9.98
C VAL A 132 5.65 3.63 10.04
N ASP A 133 6.59 3.11 9.24
CA ASP A 133 7.97 3.61 9.19
C ASP A 133 8.10 4.91 8.37
N LEU A 134 7.03 5.35 7.67
CA LEU A 134 6.96 6.62 6.95
C LEU A 134 6.46 7.79 7.81
N GLY A 135 5.85 7.52 8.96
CA GLY A 135 5.39 8.54 9.90
C GLY A 135 3.89 8.48 10.22
N MET A 136 3.53 9.03 11.39
CA MET A 136 2.14 9.05 11.89
C MET A 136 1.24 9.95 11.03
N ASP A 137 1.78 11.05 10.52
CA ASP A 137 1.09 11.95 9.59
C ASP A 137 0.73 11.25 8.27
N VAL A 138 1.56 10.30 7.84
CA VAL A 138 1.28 9.43 6.68
C VAL A 138 0.14 8.47 6.99
N LEU A 139 0.12 7.85 8.18
CA LEU A 139 -0.97 6.96 8.60
C LEU A 139 -2.31 7.71 8.71
N ASP A 140 -2.30 8.91 9.25
CA ASP A 140 -3.50 9.76 9.32
C ASP A 140 -3.99 10.18 7.93
N ALA A 141 -3.06 10.57 7.05
CA ALA A 141 -3.38 10.89 5.66
C ALA A 141 -3.95 9.67 4.92
N PHE A 142 -3.38 8.48 5.14
CA PHE A 142 -3.86 7.23 4.57
C PHE A 142 -5.27 6.90 5.04
N TYR A 143 -5.54 6.98 6.35
CA TYR A 143 -6.87 6.78 6.91
C TYR A 143 -7.90 7.71 6.26
N LEU A 144 -7.60 9.03 6.21
CA LEU A 144 -8.51 10.01 5.63
C LEU A 144 -8.74 9.78 4.13
N PHE A 145 -7.68 9.47 3.38
CA PHE A 145 -7.76 9.15 1.97
C PHE A 145 -8.67 7.94 1.72
N LEU A 146 -8.41 6.83 2.42
CA LEU A 146 -9.13 5.59 2.18
C LEU A 146 -10.58 5.68 2.66
N LYS A 147 -10.83 6.35 3.80
CA LYS A 147 -12.19 6.66 4.27
C LYS A 147 -12.98 7.46 3.24
N ALA A 148 -12.37 8.49 2.64
CA ALA A 148 -13.02 9.29 1.61
C ALA A 148 -13.37 8.46 0.37
N LYS A 149 -12.50 7.54 -0.05
CA LYS A 149 -12.77 6.61 -1.16
C LYS A 149 -13.95 5.68 -0.85
N LEU A 150 -13.99 5.12 0.36
CA LEU A 150 -15.02 4.16 0.80
C LEU A 150 -16.40 4.80 1.02
N VAL A 151 -16.45 6.04 1.52
CA VAL A 151 -17.72 6.76 1.70
C VAL A 151 -18.25 7.31 0.37
N GLY A 152 -17.35 7.73 -0.53
CA GLY A 152 -17.70 8.28 -1.84
C GLY A 152 -17.98 7.24 -2.93
N SER A 153 -17.69 5.96 -2.68
CA SER A 153 -18.04 4.81 -3.55
C SER A 153 -19.39 4.22 -3.22
#